data_AF-I9YCM7-F1
#
_entry.id   AF-I9YCM7-F1
#
_cell.length_a   1.000
_cell.length_b   1.000
_cell.length_c   1.000
_cell.angle_alpha   90.00
_cell.angle_beta   90.00
_cell.angle_gamma   90.00
#
_symmetry.space_group_name_H-M   'P 1'
#
loop_
_entity.id
_entity.type
_entity.pdbx_description
1 polymer ?
#
loop_
_entity_poly.entity_id
_entity_poly.type
_entity_poly.pdbx_seq_one_letter_code
_entity_poly.pdbx_strand_id
1 'polypeptide(L)'
;MYSPHYRKRYEDFLKADYPKILFTNNKDLFRALSLLGIELIGLHVLNKESLNHSFDKLKDATIGESYYKEAHDRNPIIKKPSHNKPEQRLYINHSAYFRGVSEEIHDYMIGGYGVLDKYLKSHKNEPCDFDHVSNIIKVIARTIEIQKTLGFLTSDLPHLKGNDSKVLIQEILQNPPPPI
;
A
#
# COMPACT_ATOMS: atom_id res chain seq x y z
N MET A 1 -10.91 -4.09 -8.05
CA MET A 1 -10.29 -2.74 -8.16
C MET A 1 -8.78 -2.76 -7.92
N TYR A 2 -8.28 -3.32 -6.83
CA TYR A 2 -6.83 -3.33 -6.55
C TYR A 2 -6.03 -4.37 -7.37
N SER A 3 -6.66 -5.39 -7.97
CA SER A 3 -5.98 -6.32 -8.89
C SER A 3 -5.37 -5.60 -10.10
N PRO A 4 -4.06 -5.76 -10.38
CA PRO A 4 -3.41 -5.23 -11.58
C PRO A 4 -3.98 -5.81 -12.89
N HIS A 5 -4.26 -7.13 -12.91
CA HIS A 5 -4.82 -7.78 -14.10
C HIS A 5 -6.24 -7.30 -14.40
N TYR A 6 -7.07 -7.09 -13.37
CA TYR A 6 -8.40 -6.52 -13.55
C TYR A 6 -8.32 -5.11 -14.15
N ARG A 7 -7.48 -4.24 -13.58
CA ARG A 7 -7.31 -2.86 -14.07
C ARG A 7 -6.80 -2.82 -15.52
N LYS A 8 -5.81 -3.64 -15.85
CA LYS A 8 -5.25 -3.74 -17.21
C LYS A 8 -6.25 -4.31 -18.21
N ARG A 9 -6.93 -5.40 -17.85
CA ARG A 9 -7.87 -6.09 -18.74
C ARG A 9 -9.09 -5.23 -19.10
N TYR A 10 -9.57 -4.45 -18.13
CA TYR A 10 -10.78 -3.64 -18.28
C TYR A 10 -10.49 -2.14 -18.41
N GLU A 11 -9.26 -1.74 -18.73
CA GLU A 11 -8.84 -0.32 -18.72
C GLU A 11 -9.76 0.59 -19.54
N ASP A 12 -10.00 0.25 -20.81
CA ASP A 12 -10.85 1.06 -21.69
C ASP A 12 -12.30 1.11 -21.21
N PHE A 13 -12.79 0.01 -20.64
CA PHE A 13 -14.12 -0.05 -20.04
C PHE A 13 -14.23 0.82 -18.78
N LEU A 14 -13.22 0.78 -17.90
CA LEU A 14 -13.17 1.55 -16.66
C LEU A 14 -13.02 3.07 -16.90
N LYS A 15 -12.54 3.48 -18.08
CA LYS A 15 -12.54 4.89 -18.51
C LYS A 15 -13.93 5.38 -18.92
N ALA A 16 -14.79 4.48 -19.38
CA ALA A 16 -16.08 4.82 -19.99
C ALA A 16 -17.29 4.57 -19.07
N ASP A 17 -17.22 3.59 -18.16
CA ASP A 17 -18.36 3.12 -17.37
C ASP A 17 -17.92 2.62 -15.97
N TYR A 18 -18.90 2.43 -15.08
CA TYR A 18 -18.68 1.97 -13.72
C TYR A 18 -18.06 0.58 -13.65
N PRO A 19 -17.17 0.30 -12.67
CA PRO A 19 -16.55 -1.00 -12.53
C PRO A 19 -17.57 -2.12 -12.32
N LYS A 20 -17.39 -3.23 -13.06
CA LYS A 20 -18.19 -4.46 -12.89
C LYS A 20 -17.41 -5.49 -12.10
N ILE A 21 -18.00 -6.01 -11.03
CA ILE A 21 -17.37 -7.02 -10.18
C ILE A 21 -17.57 -8.40 -10.80
N LEU A 22 -16.47 -9.13 -10.98
CA LEU A 22 -16.50 -10.53 -11.42
C LEU A 22 -16.62 -11.43 -10.20
N PHE A 23 -17.48 -12.44 -10.32
CA PHE A 23 -17.65 -13.46 -9.29
C PHE A 23 -16.99 -14.77 -9.74
N THR A 24 -16.40 -15.46 -8.78
CA THR A 24 -15.88 -16.81 -8.95
C THR A 24 -16.85 -17.82 -8.34
N ASN A 25 -16.97 -19.01 -8.94
CA ASN A 25 -17.67 -20.14 -8.35
C ASN A 25 -16.81 -20.88 -7.30
N ASN A 26 -15.52 -20.55 -7.21
CA ASN A 26 -14.62 -21.07 -6.19
C ASN A 26 -14.80 -20.30 -4.88
N LYS A 27 -15.46 -20.92 -3.91
CA LYS A 27 -15.77 -20.32 -2.60
C LYS A 27 -14.53 -19.90 -1.83
N ASP A 28 -13.44 -20.67 -1.91
CA ASP A 28 -12.22 -20.38 -1.16
C ASP A 28 -11.49 -19.19 -1.77
N LEU A 29 -11.42 -19.12 -3.11
CA LEU A 29 -10.90 -17.94 -3.80
C LEU A 29 -11.73 -16.70 -3.46
N PHE A 30 -13.07 -16.80 -3.49
CA PHE A 30 -13.94 -15.69 -3.11
C PHE A 30 -13.63 -15.20 -1.69
N ARG A 31 -13.55 -16.10 -0.72
CA ARG A 31 -13.22 -15.77 0.68
C ARG A 31 -11.84 -15.13 0.80
N ALA A 32 -10.82 -15.68 0.14
CA ALA A 32 -9.48 -15.11 0.16
C ALA A 32 -9.45 -13.68 -0.40
N LEU A 33 -10.14 -13.44 -1.53
CA LEU A 33 -10.30 -12.09 -2.09
C LEU A 33 -11.04 -11.14 -1.14
N SER A 34 -12.08 -11.61 -0.45
CA SER A 34 -12.80 -10.84 0.56
C SER A 34 -11.91 -10.46 1.75
N LEU A 35 -11.11 -11.40 2.27
CA LEU A 35 -10.19 -11.14 3.38
C LEU A 35 -9.13 -10.10 2.99
N LEU A 36 -8.53 -10.20 1.80
CA LEU A 36 -7.61 -9.16 1.31
C LEU A 36 -8.31 -7.80 1.15
N GLY A 37 -9.60 -7.80 0.79
CA GLY A 37 -10.42 -6.59 0.75
C GLY A 37 -10.63 -5.96 2.12
N ILE A 38 -10.90 -6.77 3.15
CA ILE A 38 -11.01 -6.32 4.55
C ILE A 38 -9.67 -5.72 5.00
N GLU A 39 -8.56 -6.40 4.75
CA GLU A 39 -7.23 -5.87 5.10
C GLU A 39 -6.95 -4.51 4.44
N LEU A 40 -7.27 -4.36 3.15
CA LEU A 40 -7.13 -3.09 2.43
C LEU A 40 -8.00 -1.97 3.01
N ILE A 41 -9.26 -2.26 3.34
CA ILE A 41 -10.16 -1.25 3.95
C ILE A 41 -9.59 -0.82 5.30
N GLY A 42 -9.20 -1.77 6.15
CA GLY A 42 -8.64 -1.49 7.48
C GLY A 42 -7.38 -0.63 7.43
N LEU A 43 -6.48 -0.94 6.48
CA LEU A 43 -5.30 -0.13 6.18
C LEU A 43 -5.66 1.29 5.74
N HIS A 44 -6.61 1.46 4.82
CA HIS A 44 -6.94 2.77 4.24
C HIS A 44 -7.80 3.66 5.14
N VAL A 45 -8.48 3.10 6.13
CA VAL A 45 -9.14 3.86 7.20
C VAL A 45 -8.26 4.06 8.43
N LEU A 46 -7.00 3.60 8.39
CA LEU A 46 -6.04 3.67 9.49
C LEU A 46 -6.58 3.03 10.79
N ASN A 47 -7.35 1.95 10.67
CA ASN A 47 -7.84 1.20 11.83
C ASN A 47 -6.67 0.59 12.59
N LYS A 48 -6.54 0.89 13.90
CA LYS A 48 -5.37 0.52 14.70
C LYS A 48 -5.10 -0.99 14.74
N GLU A 49 -6.13 -1.82 14.88
CA GLU A 49 -5.96 -3.28 14.90
C GLU A 49 -5.51 -3.81 13.54
N SER A 50 -6.10 -3.28 12.46
CA SER A 50 -5.71 -3.60 11.09
C SER A 50 -4.28 -3.17 10.78
N LEU A 51 -3.86 -1.99 11.23
CA LEU A 51 -2.49 -1.51 11.07
C LEU A 51 -1.50 -2.43 11.80
N ASN A 52 -1.74 -2.76 13.07
CA ASN A 52 -0.88 -3.66 13.84
C ASN A 52 -0.74 -5.02 13.13
N HIS A 53 -1.87 -5.64 12.80
CA HIS A 53 -1.88 -6.93 12.10
C HIS A 53 -1.13 -6.90 10.76
N SER A 54 -1.30 -5.82 9.99
CA SER A 54 -0.76 -5.74 8.63
C SER A 54 0.70 -5.31 8.60
N PHE A 55 1.14 -4.48 9.56
CA PHE A 55 2.54 -4.04 9.66
C PHE A 55 3.45 -5.17 10.11
N ASP A 56 2.96 -6.09 10.94
CA ASP A 56 3.68 -7.32 11.32
C ASP A 56 3.96 -8.24 10.12
N LYS A 57 3.21 -8.07 9.01
CA LYS A 57 3.38 -8.83 7.76
C LYS A 57 4.31 -8.16 6.75
N LEU A 58 4.78 -6.94 6.99
CA LEU A 58 5.71 -6.25 6.09
C LEU A 58 7.02 -7.04 6.00
N LYS A 59 7.53 -7.20 4.77
CA LYS A 59 8.79 -7.94 4.55
C LYS A 59 10.03 -7.20 5.07
N ASP A 60 9.94 -5.88 5.20
CA ASP A 60 11.00 -5.02 5.70
C ASP A 60 10.46 -4.13 6.83
N ALA A 61 10.96 -4.38 8.03
CA ALA A 61 10.55 -3.66 9.24
C ALA A 61 11.03 -2.19 9.26
N THR A 62 12.03 -1.84 8.43
CA THR A 62 12.61 -0.49 8.38
C THR A 62 11.80 0.49 7.53
N ILE A 63 10.77 0.00 6.81
CA ILE A 63 9.90 0.82 5.97
C ILE A 63 9.22 1.91 6.81
N GLY A 64 9.45 3.17 6.42
CA GLY A 64 8.81 4.33 7.03
C GLY A 64 9.40 4.72 8.38
N GLU A 65 10.51 4.15 8.83
CA GLU A 65 11.22 4.66 10.01
C GLU A 65 11.79 6.06 9.73
N SER A 66 11.60 6.98 10.68
CA SER A 66 12.04 8.37 10.55
C SER A 66 13.37 8.63 11.26
N TYR A 67 14.20 9.47 10.65
CA TYR A 67 15.54 9.79 11.13
C TYR A 67 15.88 11.26 10.88
N TYR A 68 16.75 11.79 11.74
CA TYR A 68 17.52 13.00 11.47
C TYR A 68 18.93 12.60 11.02
N LYS A 69 19.47 13.29 10.01
CA LYS A 69 20.85 13.08 9.54
C LYS A 69 21.87 13.36 10.65
N GLU A 70 21.65 14.44 11.40
CA GLU A 70 22.56 14.91 12.44
C GLU A 70 21.80 15.18 13.73
N ALA A 71 22.39 14.85 14.88
CA ALA A 71 21.72 14.95 16.17
C ALA A 71 21.41 16.40 16.59
N HIS A 72 22.20 17.37 16.10
CA HIS A 72 22.11 18.79 16.45
C HIS A 72 21.28 19.62 15.45
N ASP A 73 20.93 19.06 14.29
CA ASP A 73 20.10 19.72 13.27
C ASP A 73 18.73 19.02 13.17
N ARG A 74 17.94 19.14 14.25
CA ARG A 74 16.60 18.56 14.32
C ARG A 74 15.54 19.56 13.84
N ASN A 75 15.34 19.61 12.54
CA ASN A 75 14.27 20.39 11.93
C ASN A 75 13.10 19.50 11.46
N PRO A 76 11.94 19.51 12.14
CA PRO A 76 10.77 18.72 11.75
C PRO A 76 9.96 19.36 10.61
N ILE A 77 10.29 20.56 10.16
CA ILE A 77 9.45 21.31 9.21
C ILE A 77 9.56 20.74 7.80
N ILE A 78 8.43 20.43 7.17
CA ILE A 78 8.38 19.94 5.79
C ILE A 78 8.78 21.07 4.84
N LYS A 79 9.90 20.91 4.14
CA LYS A 79 10.46 21.92 3.24
C LYS A 79 11.29 21.31 2.14
N LYS A 80 10.83 21.46 0.89
CA LYS A 80 11.45 20.89 -0.32
C LYS A 80 11.65 19.36 -0.21
N PRO A 81 10.56 18.57 -0.13
CA PRO A 81 10.66 17.12 -0.14
C PRO A 81 11.45 16.60 -1.34
N SER A 82 12.20 15.52 -1.16
CA SER A 82 12.95 14.86 -2.23
C SER A 82 13.16 13.38 -1.94
N HIS A 83 13.28 12.58 -2.99
CA HIS A 83 13.50 11.14 -2.86
C HIS A 83 14.89 10.76 -3.37
N ASN A 84 15.65 10.08 -2.53
CA ASN A 84 16.91 9.46 -2.90
C ASN A 84 16.62 7.99 -3.23
N LYS A 85 16.51 7.69 -4.53
CA LYS A 85 16.21 6.33 -5.02
C LYS A 85 17.27 5.29 -4.62
N PRO A 86 18.59 5.52 -4.81
CA PRO A 86 19.61 4.56 -4.39
C PRO A 86 19.57 4.19 -2.90
N GLU A 87 19.31 5.15 -2.02
CA GLU A 87 19.28 4.91 -0.57
C GLU A 87 17.88 4.55 -0.04
N GLN A 88 16.85 4.59 -0.90
CA GLN A 88 15.44 4.45 -0.54
C GLN A 88 15.02 5.39 0.62
N ARG A 89 15.39 6.66 0.50
CA ARG A 89 15.11 7.69 1.51
C ARG A 89 14.18 8.78 0.96
N LEU A 90 13.10 9.05 1.68
CA LEU A 90 12.23 10.19 1.45
C LEU A 90 12.58 11.31 2.43
N TYR A 91 13.24 12.34 1.93
CA TYR A 91 13.54 13.56 2.67
C TYR A 91 12.30 14.45 2.73
N ILE A 92 11.95 14.94 3.91
CA ILE A 92 10.98 16.04 4.06
C ILE A 92 11.67 17.40 3.97
N ASN A 93 12.97 17.45 4.27
CA ASN A 93 13.87 18.58 4.17
C ASN A 93 15.34 18.08 4.14
N HIS A 94 16.32 18.97 4.29
CA HIS A 94 17.74 18.57 4.25
C HIS A 94 18.21 17.74 5.47
N SER A 95 17.50 17.82 6.60
CA SER A 95 17.91 17.25 7.89
C SER A 95 17.14 15.97 8.25
N ALA A 96 15.87 15.82 7.84
CA ALA A 96 14.98 14.74 8.26
C ALA A 96 14.47 13.90 7.08
N TYR A 97 14.36 12.59 7.28
CA TYR A 97 13.93 11.64 6.26
C TYR A 97 13.27 10.38 6.80
N PHE A 98 12.56 9.67 5.93
CA PHE A 98 12.06 8.31 6.14
C PHE A 98 12.91 7.31 5.34
N ARG A 99 13.25 6.18 5.95
CA ARG A 99 13.98 5.07 5.33
C ARG A 99 13.03 4.01 4.76
N GLY A 100 13.53 3.16 3.87
CA GLY A 100 12.78 2.04 3.31
C GLY A 100 11.68 2.48 2.34
N VAL A 101 11.78 3.71 1.82
CA VAL A 101 10.85 4.24 0.84
C VAL A 101 11.41 3.91 -0.54
N SER A 102 10.99 2.77 -1.10
CA SER A 102 11.33 2.42 -2.48
C SER A 102 10.71 3.38 -3.48
N GLU A 103 11.15 3.34 -4.75
CA GLU A 103 10.53 4.11 -5.83
C GLU A 103 9.05 3.73 -6.02
N GLU A 104 8.71 2.44 -5.91
CA GLU A 104 7.33 1.97 -6.01
C GLU A 104 6.43 2.54 -4.89
N ILE A 105 6.96 2.74 -3.68
CA ILE A 105 6.24 3.38 -2.57
C ILE A 105 6.15 4.90 -2.79
N HIS A 106 7.24 5.53 -3.20
CA HIS A 106 7.30 6.97 -3.46
C HIS A 106 6.32 7.41 -4.56
N ASP A 107 6.32 6.68 -5.67
CA ASP A 107 5.54 6.99 -6.87
C ASP A 107 4.13 6.37 -6.82
N TYR A 108 3.71 5.80 -5.69
CA TYR A 108 2.41 5.17 -5.58
C TYR A 108 1.27 6.18 -5.77
N MET A 109 0.36 5.87 -6.71
CA MET A 109 -0.72 6.76 -7.11
C MET A 109 -2.10 6.22 -6.72
N ILE A 110 -2.97 7.14 -6.30
CA ILE A 110 -4.42 6.92 -6.21
C ILE A 110 -5.10 8.02 -7.04
N GLY A 111 -5.87 7.60 -8.05
CA GLY A 111 -6.37 8.52 -9.07
C GLY A 111 -5.20 9.14 -9.84
N GLY A 112 -5.23 10.46 -10.03
CA GLY A 112 -4.18 11.21 -10.73
C GLY A 112 -3.08 11.78 -9.85
N TYR A 113 -2.98 11.38 -8.58
CA TYR A 113 -2.05 11.97 -7.61
C TYR A 113 -1.14 10.92 -6.97
N GLY A 114 0.16 11.25 -6.86
CA GLY A 114 1.09 10.54 -5.99
C GLY A 114 0.74 10.81 -4.52
N VAL A 115 0.51 9.75 -3.74
CA VAL A 115 -0.04 9.86 -2.38
C VAL A 115 0.90 10.66 -1.47
N LEU A 116 2.19 10.28 -1.43
CA LEU A 116 3.19 10.95 -0.59
C LEU A 116 3.51 12.36 -1.09
N ASP A 117 3.67 12.53 -2.39
CA ASP A 117 3.93 13.84 -3.01
C ASP A 117 2.82 14.85 -2.69
N LYS A 118 1.55 14.44 -2.86
CA LYS A 118 0.40 15.29 -2.55
C LYS A 118 0.36 15.64 -1.06
N TYR A 119 0.54 14.65 -0.17
CA TYR A 119 0.52 14.88 1.28
C TYR A 119 1.59 15.89 1.70
N LEU A 120 2.85 15.68 1.31
CA LEU A 120 3.96 16.54 1.72
C LEU A 120 3.87 17.96 1.12
N LYS A 121 3.31 18.10 -0.09
CA LYS A 121 3.05 19.43 -0.68
C LYS A 121 1.94 20.18 0.05
N SER A 122 0.87 19.49 0.46
CA SER A 122 -0.25 20.10 1.19
C SER A 122 0.16 20.60 2.58
N HIS A 123 1.13 19.96 3.24
CA HIS A 123 1.62 20.32 4.58
C HIS A 123 2.95 21.08 4.53
N LYS A 124 3.23 21.80 3.43
CA LYS A 124 4.48 22.54 3.27
C LYS A 124 4.60 23.66 4.30
N ASN A 125 5.77 23.77 4.93
CA ASN A 125 6.09 24.68 6.03
C ASN A 125 5.42 24.35 7.38
N GLU A 126 4.78 23.18 7.49
CA GLU A 126 4.24 22.68 8.75
C GLU A 126 5.22 21.67 9.38
N PRO A 127 5.20 21.49 10.72
CA PRO A 127 5.88 20.37 11.36
C PRO A 127 5.34 19.04 10.83
N CYS A 128 6.24 18.11 10.50
CA CYS A 128 5.87 16.77 10.07
C CYS A 128 5.34 15.95 11.27
N ASP A 129 4.15 15.38 11.12
CA ASP A 129 3.70 14.27 11.94
C ASP A 129 4.39 12.99 11.46
N PHE A 130 5.53 12.66 12.09
CA PHE A 130 6.35 11.52 11.67
C PHE A 130 5.63 10.18 11.81
N ASP A 131 4.82 10.00 12.85
CA ASP A 131 4.07 8.76 13.06
C ASP A 131 2.99 8.59 12.00
N HIS A 132 2.26 9.66 11.69
CA HIS A 132 1.25 9.64 10.65
C HIS A 132 1.85 9.36 9.27
N VAL A 133 2.93 10.05 8.89
CA VAL A 133 3.59 9.82 7.59
C VAL A 133 4.23 8.43 7.51
N SER A 134 4.81 7.93 8.61
CA SER A 134 5.29 6.54 8.71
C SER A 134 4.16 5.54 8.43
N ASN A 135 2.98 5.76 9.02
CA ASN A 135 1.80 4.94 8.78
C ASN A 135 1.34 4.98 7.32
N ILE A 136 1.31 6.16 6.68
CA ILE A 136 0.99 6.28 5.25
C ILE A 136 1.99 5.46 4.41
N ILE A 137 3.30 5.60 4.65
CA ILE A 137 4.35 4.87 3.93
C ILE A 137 4.15 3.35 4.08
N LYS A 138 3.94 2.86 5.30
CA LYS A 138 3.71 1.45 5.59
C LYS A 138 2.41 0.92 4.98
N VAL A 139 1.34 1.72 5.00
CA VAL A 139 0.06 1.40 4.34
C VAL A 139 0.24 1.27 2.84
N ILE A 140 0.98 2.17 2.19
CA ILE A 140 1.30 2.08 0.75
C ILE A 140 2.09 0.80 0.47
N ALA A 141 3.15 0.53 1.23
CA ALA A 141 3.98 -0.66 1.08
C ALA A 141 3.14 -1.94 1.17
N ARG A 142 2.29 -2.05 2.20
CA ARG A 142 1.42 -3.21 2.37
C ARG A 142 0.36 -3.31 1.27
N THR A 143 -0.19 -2.18 0.84
CA THR A 143 -1.14 -2.12 -0.28
C THR A 143 -0.52 -2.69 -1.55
N ILE A 144 0.73 -2.33 -1.85
CA ILE A 144 1.49 -2.85 -3.00
C ILE A 144 1.68 -4.37 -2.87
N GLU A 145 2.05 -4.88 -1.70
CA GLU A 145 2.17 -6.32 -1.46
C GLU A 145 0.84 -7.06 -1.71
N ILE A 146 -0.27 -6.53 -1.19
CA ILE A 146 -1.61 -7.09 -1.44
C ILE A 146 -1.96 -7.02 -2.93
N GLN A 147 -1.63 -5.95 -3.64
CA GLN A 147 -1.82 -5.85 -5.09
C GLN A 147 -1.04 -6.93 -5.86
N LYS A 148 0.19 -7.24 -5.44
CA LYS A 148 1.00 -8.33 -6.02
C LYS A 148 0.34 -9.69 -5.76
N THR A 149 -0.12 -9.95 -4.53
CA THR A 149 -0.90 -11.14 -4.17
C THR A 149 -2.16 -11.27 -5.01
N LEU A 150 -2.93 -10.19 -5.17
CA LEU A 150 -4.10 -10.14 -6.04
C LEU A 150 -3.74 -10.42 -7.50
N GLY A 151 -2.56 -9.99 -7.96
CA GLY A 151 -2.02 -10.33 -9.28
C GLY A 151 -1.96 -11.85 -9.50
N PHE A 152 -1.37 -12.60 -8.56
CA PHE A 152 -1.34 -14.06 -8.65
C PHE A 152 -2.75 -14.67 -8.63
N LEU A 153 -3.59 -14.27 -7.67
CA LEU A 153 -4.94 -14.82 -7.46
C LEU A 153 -5.92 -14.54 -8.61
N THR A 154 -5.64 -13.52 -9.44
CA THR A 154 -6.51 -13.08 -10.54
C THR A 154 -5.83 -13.15 -11.90
N SER A 155 -4.76 -13.93 -11.99
CA SER A 155 -3.98 -14.12 -13.23
C SER A 155 -4.79 -14.77 -14.37
N ASP A 156 -5.78 -15.60 -14.04
CA ASP A 156 -6.63 -16.33 -14.99
C ASP A 156 -7.96 -15.60 -15.32
N LEU A 157 -8.03 -14.29 -15.09
CA LEU A 157 -9.18 -13.47 -15.47
C LEU A 157 -9.54 -13.66 -16.96
N PRO A 158 -10.84 -13.81 -17.30
CA PRO A 158 -12.00 -13.56 -16.45
C PRO A 158 -12.52 -14.80 -15.69
N HIS A 159 -11.84 -15.93 -15.78
CA HIS A 159 -12.38 -17.22 -15.33
C HIS A 159 -12.34 -17.38 -13.80
N LEU A 160 -11.30 -16.83 -13.14
CA LEU A 160 -11.15 -16.87 -11.68
C LEU A 160 -11.35 -18.28 -11.11
N LYS A 161 -10.70 -19.30 -11.67
CA LYS A 161 -10.78 -20.69 -11.21
C LYS A 161 -9.98 -20.88 -9.92
N GLY A 162 -8.86 -20.18 -9.77
CA GLY A 162 -7.99 -20.26 -8.58
C GLY A 162 -7.15 -21.54 -8.46
N ASN A 163 -7.08 -22.35 -9.53
CA ASN A 163 -6.41 -23.65 -9.51
C ASN A 163 -4.90 -23.53 -9.28
N ASP A 164 -4.28 -22.47 -9.81
CA ASP A 164 -2.83 -22.27 -9.77
C ASP A 164 -2.36 -21.53 -8.50
N SER A 165 -3.28 -21.22 -7.58
CA SER A 165 -2.99 -20.44 -6.36
C SER A 165 -3.53 -21.09 -5.10
N LYS A 166 -3.78 -22.42 -5.10
CA LYS A 166 -4.36 -23.13 -3.95
C LYS A 166 -3.59 -22.92 -2.64
N VAL A 167 -2.26 -22.99 -2.68
CA VAL A 167 -1.41 -22.80 -1.50
C VAL A 167 -1.59 -21.40 -0.93
N LEU A 168 -1.48 -20.38 -1.77
CA LEU A 168 -1.66 -18.97 -1.39
C LEU A 168 -3.06 -18.69 -0.84
N ILE A 169 -4.10 -19.28 -1.45
CA ILE A 169 -5.48 -19.18 -0.94
C ILE A 169 -5.55 -19.75 0.48
N GLN A 170 -4.97 -20.93 0.73
CA GLN A 170 -4.98 -21.53 2.06
C GLN A 170 -4.20 -20.71 3.10
N GLU A 171 -3.05 -20.15 2.74
CA GLU A 171 -2.27 -19.27 3.62
C GLU A 171 -3.06 -18.03 4.07
N ILE A 172 -3.81 -17.42 3.14
CA ILE A 172 -4.68 -16.25 3.44
C ILE A 172 -5.83 -16.66 4.36
N LEU A 173 -6.46 -17.82 4.10
CA LEU A 173 -7.59 -18.30 4.91
C LEU A 173 -7.19 -18.67 6.34
N GLN A 174 -5.95 -19.10 6.55
CA GLN A 174 -5.43 -19.46 7.88
C GLN A 174 -5.07 -18.25 8.75
N ASN A 175 -4.81 -17.08 8.13
CA ASN A 175 -4.37 -15.88 8.84
C ASN A 175 -5.23 -14.65 8.47
N PRO A 176 -6.54 -14.68 8.80
CA PRO A 176 -7.46 -13.61 8.43
C PRO A 176 -7.10 -12.29 9.13
N PRO A 177 -7.33 -11.14 8.49
CA PRO A 177 -7.25 -9.84 9.16
C PRO A 177 -8.31 -9.71 10.25
N PRO A 178 -8.09 -8.81 11.24
CA PRO A 178 -9.10 -8.49 12.23
C PRO A 178 -10.37 -7.90 11.56
N PRO A 179 -11.55 -8.04 12.21
CA PRO A 179 -12.74 -7.34 11.77
C PRO A 179 -12.54 -5.81 11.85
N ILE A 180 -13.22 -5.07 10.95
CA ILE A 180 -13.16 -3.60 10.88
C ILE A 180 -14.35 -2.99 11.60
#